data_AF-A0A1Q7I0V6-F1
#
_entry.id   AF-A0A1Q7I0V6-F1
#
_cell.length_a   1.000
_cell.length_b   1.000
_cell.length_c   1.000
_cell.angle_alpha   90.00
_cell.angle_beta   90.00
_cell.angle_gamma   90.00
#
_symmetry.space_group_name_H-M   'P 1'
#
loop_
_entity.id
_entity.type
_entity.pdbx_description
1 polymer ?
#
loop_
_entity_poly.entity_id
_entity_poly.type
_entity_poly.pdbx_seq_one_letter_code
_entity_poly.pdbx_strand_id
1 'polypeptide(L)'
;MSAHVLGGGRISREVLALLANIPGRELHTRDIARRVGADAHPVQRALEQLVSADLVQSRRLGNLRLWSIRPESPLLPAARELLRQTSGAAEQLRKALAKMRGVHAAFLFGSYASGNDDLHSDIDLFIVGDADWKALSAVATRLASDLGREINSVVWTIEEFADPEPSQRRFLAKVLSGPRIWLLGDDDELERIRLAVGAPMGAHADADSIKRRRVRVAPAARRDKRATGKAGGRGRRS
;
A
#
# COMPACT_ATOMS: atom_id res chain seq x y z
N MET A 1 -2.25 21.03 -18.52
CA MET A 1 -2.30 21.90 -17.31
C MET A 1 -2.39 21.07 -16.01
N SER A 2 -1.79 19.87 -15.93
CA SER A 2 -2.15 18.89 -14.89
C SER A 2 -1.14 18.76 -13.74
N ALA A 3 0.08 19.29 -13.89
CA ALA A 3 1.15 19.14 -12.90
C ALA A 3 1.09 20.17 -11.74
N HIS A 4 0.37 21.28 -11.90
CA HIS A 4 0.35 22.35 -10.88
C HIS A 4 -0.64 22.08 -9.74
N VAL A 5 -1.71 21.30 -10.00
CA VAL A 5 -2.73 20.94 -8.99
C VAL A 5 -2.14 20.08 -7.85
N LEU A 6 -1.11 19.28 -8.14
CA LEU A 6 -0.33 18.53 -7.15
C LEU A 6 1.04 19.16 -6.84
N GLY A 7 1.25 20.43 -7.19
CA GLY A 7 2.47 21.21 -6.91
C GLY A 7 2.78 21.41 -5.43
N GLY A 8 2.00 20.81 -4.53
CA GLY A 8 2.31 20.71 -3.11
C GLY A 8 3.48 19.75 -2.87
N GLY A 9 4.41 20.14 -1.98
CA GLY A 9 5.51 19.28 -1.54
C GLY A 9 5.03 17.95 -0.94
N ARG A 10 5.96 17.05 -0.60
CA ARG A 10 5.70 15.70 -0.04
C ARG A 10 4.51 15.65 0.94
N ILE A 11 4.44 16.61 1.86
CA ILE A 11 3.40 16.71 2.90
C ILE A 11 2.00 16.92 2.31
N SER A 12 1.85 17.72 1.25
CA SER A 12 0.54 17.94 0.61
C SER A 12 0.02 16.66 -0.03
N ARG A 13 0.90 15.88 -0.68
CA ARG A 13 0.54 14.56 -1.19
C ARG A 13 0.13 13.60 -0.08
N GLU A 14 0.86 13.56 1.03
CA GLU A 14 0.54 12.71 2.20
C GLU A 14 -0.75 13.13 2.92
N VAL A 15 -1.05 14.42 2.97
CA VAL A 15 -2.30 14.92 3.55
C VAL A 15 -3.49 14.62 2.64
N LEU A 16 -3.36 14.92 1.35
CA LEU A 16 -4.41 14.63 0.36
C LEU A 16 -4.70 13.14 0.33
N ALA A 17 -3.63 12.35 0.34
CA ALA A 17 -3.65 10.92 0.51
C ALA A 17 -4.52 10.53 1.70
N LEU A 18 -4.10 10.88 2.92
CA LEU A 18 -4.80 10.54 4.14
C LEU A 18 -6.29 10.91 4.11
N LEU A 19 -6.68 12.08 3.60
CA LEU A 19 -8.07 12.53 3.60
C LEU A 19 -8.93 11.84 2.53
N ALA A 20 -8.35 11.54 1.37
CA ALA A 20 -9.04 10.79 0.30
C ALA A 20 -9.43 9.37 0.74
N ASN A 21 -8.80 8.87 1.79
CA ASN A 21 -8.91 7.51 2.31
C ASN A 21 -9.97 7.35 3.39
N ILE A 22 -10.46 8.47 3.93
CA ILE A 22 -11.48 8.49 4.97
C ILE A 22 -12.64 9.40 4.56
N PRO A 23 -13.27 9.16 3.40
CA PRO A 23 -14.36 10.01 2.90
C PRO A 23 -15.47 10.11 3.95
N GLY A 24 -15.99 11.32 4.15
CA GLY A 24 -17.00 11.62 5.17
C GLY A 24 -16.48 11.73 6.60
N ARG A 25 -15.19 11.42 6.86
CA ARG A 25 -14.56 11.71 8.16
C ARG A 25 -13.84 13.04 8.14
N GLU A 26 -13.84 13.69 9.29
CA GLU A 26 -13.19 14.97 9.48
C GLU A 26 -12.11 14.85 10.55
N LEU A 27 -10.95 15.45 10.30
CA LEU A 27 -9.81 15.44 11.20
C LEU A 27 -9.36 16.86 11.50
N HIS A 28 -8.85 17.10 12.70
CA HIS A 28 -8.17 18.36 13.01
C HIS A 28 -6.69 18.31 12.60
N THR A 29 -6.07 19.47 12.41
CA THR A 29 -4.69 19.61 11.91
C THR A 29 -3.66 18.75 12.67
N ARG A 30 -3.72 18.72 14.01
CA ARG A 30 -2.76 17.94 14.81
C ARG A 30 -2.89 16.42 14.64
N ASP A 31 -4.10 15.91 14.38
CA ASP A 31 -4.33 14.50 14.13
C ASP A 31 -3.77 14.09 12.77
N ILE A 32 -4.00 14.95 11.76
CA ILE A 32 -3.43 14.80 10.43
C ILE A 32 -1.91 14.79 10.54
N ALA A 33 -1.32 15.78 11.24
CA ALA A 33 0.12 15.90 11.43
C ALA A 33 0.75 14.67 12.07
N ARG A 34 0.11 14.11 13.11
CA ARG A 34 0.55 12.87 13.75
C ARG A 34 0.51 11.68 12.80
N ARG A 35 -0.54 11.56 11.96
CA ARG A 35 -0.69 10.44 11.03
C ARG A 35 0.28 10.50 9.85
N VAL A 36 0.58 11.70 9.34
CA VAL A 36 1.56 11.87 8.25
C VAL A 36 3.00 11.96 8.75
N GLY A 37 3.23 11.98 10.06
CA GLY A 37 4.57 12.05 10.65
C GLY A 37 5.30 13.38 10.38
N ALA A 38 4.57 14.50 10.35
CA ALA A 38 5.11 15.83 10.06
C ALA A 38 4.67 16.86 11.10
N ASP A 39 5.36 18.00 11.14
CA ASP A 39 4.99 19.12 12.02
C ASP A 39 3.66 19.77 11.60
N ALA A 40 2.92 20.28 12.59
CA ALA A 40 1.59 20.86 12.37
C ALA A 40 1.58 22.07 11.42
N HIS A 41 2.63 22.90 11.43
CA HIS A 41 2.68 24.10 10.60
C HIS A 41 2.83 23.78 9.09
N PRO A 42 3.79 22.94 8.66
CA PRO A 42 3.82 22.46 7.27
C PRO A 42 2.52 21.78 6.83
N VAL A 43 1.91 20.98 7.71
CA VAL A 43 0.63 20.29 7.44
C VAL A 43 -0.50 21.30 7.25
N GLN A 44 -0.54 22.36 8.05
CA GLN A 44 -1.54 23.41 7.89
C GLN A 44 -1.40 24.14 6.56
N ARG A 45 -0.17 24.51 6.15
CA ARG A 45 0.07 25.10 4.83
C ARG A 45 -0.38 24.17 3.70
N ALA A 46 -0.09 22.88 3.83
CA ALA A 46 -0.52 21.87 2.86
C ALA A 46 -2.05 21.75 2.78
N LEU A 47 -2.75 21.77 3.92
CA LEU A 47 -4.22 21.76 3.96
C LEU A 47 -4.82 23.00 3.30
N GLU A 48 -4.23 24.17 3.54
CA GLU A 48 -4.67 25.42 2.90
C GLU A 48 -4.48 25.37 1.38
N GLN A 49 -3.34 24.86 0.90
CA GLN A 49 -3.10 24.64 -0.53
C GLN A 49 -4.14 23.69 -1.15
N LEU A 50 -4.47 22.59 -0.47
CA LEU A 50 -5.44 21.62 -0.96
C LEU A 50 -6.88 22.15 -0.95
N VAL A 51 -7.21 23.06 -0.03
CA VAL A 51 -8.47 23.81 -0.07
C VAL A 51 -8.49 24.76 -1.27
N SER A 52 -7.40 25.50 -1.51
CA SER A 52 -7.29 26.37 -2.69
C SER A 52 -7.34 25.60 -4.01
N ALA A 53 -6.91 24.34 -4.03
CA ALA A 53 -7.01 23.43 -5.16
C ALA A 53 -8.38 22.72 -5.28
N ASP A 54 -9.33 23.06 -4.41
CA ASP A 54 -10.67 22.46 -4.34
C ASP A 54 -10.70 20.93 -4.11
N LEU A 55 -9.64 20.35 -3.54
CA LEU A 55 -9.56 18.92 -3.24
C LEU A 55 -9.97 18.60 -1.80
N VAL A 56 -9.75 19.55 -0.89
CA VAL A 56 -10.07 19.45 0.54
C VAL A 56 -11.07 20.54 0.89
N GLN A 57 -11.92 20.26 1.87
CA GLN A 57 -12.80 21.25 2.48
C GLN A 57 -12.52 21.36 3.98
N SER A 58 -12.94 22.48 4.57
CA SER A 58 -12.79 22.71 6.00
C SER A 58 -14.06 23.28 6.60
N ARG A 59 -14.41 22.85 7.81
CA ARG A 59 -15.46 23.48 8.62
C ARG A 59 -14.95 23.86 10.00
N ARG A 60 -15.62 24.81 10.64
CA ARG A 60 -15.38 25.17 12.04
C ARG A 60 -16.36 24.47 12.95
N LEU A 61 -15.86 23.97 14.08
CA LEU A 61 -16.64 23.47 15.20
C LEU A 61 -16.13 24.16 16.47
N GLY A 62 -16.77 25.26 16.84
CA GLY A 62 -16.23 26.19 17.84
C GLY A 62 -14.85 26.72 17.40
N ASN A 63 -13.84 26.53 18.25
CA ASN A 63 -12.46 26.93 17.97
C ASN A 63 -11.67 25.90 17.14
N LEU A 64 -12.24 24.71 16.88
CA LEU A 64 -11.58 23.68 16.09
C LEU A 64 -11.86 23.88 14.59
N ARG A 65 -10.80 23.79 13.79
CA ARG A 65 -10.90 23.65 12.33
C ARG A 65 -10.75 22.19 11.97
N LEU A 66 -11.77 21.64 11.33
CA LEU A 66 -11.85 20.27 10.87
C LEU A 66 -11.71 20.25 9.35
N TRP A 67 -11.04 19.22 8.86
CA TRP A 67 -10.68 19.06 7.45
C TRP A 67 -11.16 17.70 6.95
N SER A 68 -11.68 17.68 5.75
CA SER A 68 -12.13 16.46 5.06
C SER A 68 -11.89 16.58 3.57
N ILE A 69 -11.88 15.45 2.87
CA ILE A 69 -11.88 15.46 1.40
C ILE A 69 -13.17 16.11 0.89
N ARG A 70 -13.09 16.81 -0.25
CA ARG A 70 -14.28 17.26 -0.98
C ARG A 70 -14.65 16.19 -2.03
N PRO A 71 -15.64 15.33 -1.79
CA PRO A 71 -16.01 14.28 -2.73
C PRO A 71 -16.62 14.82 -4.02
N GLU A 72 -17.21 16.03 -3.99
CA GLU A 72 -17.79 16.71 -5.15
C GLU A 72 -16.74 17.37 -6.06
N SER A 73 -15.45 17.32 -5.69
CA SER A 73 -14.38 17.95 -6.45
C SER A 73 -14.19 17.27 -7.82
N PRO A 74 -14.32 17.98 -8.95
CA PRO A 74 -14.05 17.43 -10.27
C PRO A 74 -12.58 17.01 -10.47
N LEU A 75 -11.68 17.52 -9.64
CA LEU A 75 -10.25 17.24 -9.69
C LEU A 75 -9.85 16.00 -8.91
N LEU A 76 -10.72 15.50 -8.03
CA LEU A 76 -10.42 14.36 -7.16
C LEU A 76 -10.07 13.07 -7.94
N PRO A 77 -10.78 12.68 -9.02
CA PRO A 77 -10.40 11.49 -9.80
C PRO A 77 -9.00 11.61 -10.41
N ALA A 78 -8.67 12.77 -10.99
CA ALA A 78 -7.35 13.02 -11.56
C ALA A 78 -6.25 13.04 -10.48
N ALA A 79 -6.54 13.62 -9.32
CA ALA A 79 -5.61 13.63 -8.19
C ALA A 79 -5.35 12.22 -7.63
N ARG A 80 -6.38 11.38 -7.53
CA ARG A 80 -6.23 9.96 -7.14
C ARG A 80 -5.37 9.19 -8.13
N GLU A 81 -5.60 9.37 -9.42
CA GLU A 81 -4.81 8.71 -10.46
C GLU A 81 -3.35 9.16 -10.41
N LEU A 82 -3.10 10.46 -10.24
CA LEU A 82 -1.74 10.97 -10.08
C LEU A 82 -1.08 10.47 -8.79
N LEU A 83 -1.79 10.39 -7.67
CA LEU A 83 -1.28 9.79 -6.42
C LEU A 83 -0.90 8.32 -6.63
N ARG A 84 -1.69 7.57 -7.40
CA ARG A 84 -1.40 6.19 -7.79
C ARG A 84 -0.10 6.11 -8.61
N GLN A 85 0.03 6.93 -9.64
CA GLN A 85 1.21 6.97 -10.51
C GLN A 85 2.47 7.45 -9.79
N THR A 86 2.36 8.47 -8.94
CA THR A 86 3.49 9.02 -8.19
C THR A 86 3.90 8.18 -6.98
N SER A 87 3.06 7.25 -6.51
CA SER A 87 3.41 6.35 -5.41
C SER A 87 4.54 5.37 -5.76
N GLY A 88 4.81 5.09 -7.04
CA GLY A 88 5.94 4.26 -7.48
C GLY A 88 5.96 2.82 -6.94
N ALA A 89 4.89 2.37 -6.25
CA ALA A 89 4.85 1.09 -5.56
C ALA A 89 4.82 -0.08 -6.54
N ALA A 90 3.93 -0.04 -7.53
CA ALA A 90 3.85 -1.05 -8.57
C ALA A 90 5.19 -1.19 -9.34
N GLU A 91 5.87 -0.08 -9.62
CA GLU A 91 7.15 -0.11 -10.33
C GLU A 91 8.30 -0.67 -9.47
N GLN A 92 8.34 -0.30 -8.17
CA GLN A 92 9.31 -0.86 -7.23
C GLN A 92 9.11 -2.37 -7.02
N LEU A 93 7.86 -2.80 -6.88
CA LEU A 93 7.47 -4.20 -6.79
C LEU A 93 7.82 -4.97 -8.07
N ARG A 94 7.49 -4.42 -9.24
CA ARG A 94 7.86 -4.98 -10.55
C ARG A 94 9.37 -5.21 -10.66
N LYS A 95 10.18 -4.18 -10.37
CA LYS A 95 11.65 -4.28 -10.42
C LYS A 95 12.23 -5.29 -9.44
N ALA A 96 11.60 -5.48 -8.28
CA ALA A 96 12.05 -6.43 -7.28
C ALA A 96 11.67 -7.87 -7.67
N LEU A 97 10.41 -8.09 -8.07
CA LEU A 97 9.90 -9.41 -8.43
C LEU A 97 10.50 -9.93 -9.74
N ALA A 98 10.76 -9.06 -10.73
CA ALA A 98 11.39 -9.46 -12.00
C ALA A 98 12.80 -10.06 -11.84
N LYS A 99 13.47 -9.81 -10.70
CA LYS A 99 14.79 -10.37 -10.39
C LYS A 99 14.72 -11.69 -9.61
N MET A 100 13.52 -12.10 -9.21
CA MET A 100 13.33 -13.32 -8.43
C MET A 100 13.08 -14.51 -9.36
N ARG A 101 13.75 -15.62 -9.05
CA ARG A 101 13.46 -16.91 -9.70
C ARG A 101 12.25 -17.55 -9.06
N GLY A 102 11.46 -18.28 -9.85
CA GLY A 102 10.27 -18.98 -9.38
C GLY A 102 9.04 -18.10 -9.17
N VAL A 103 9.05 -16.85 -9.66
CA VAL A 103 7.83 -16.03 -9.79
C VAL A 103 7.40 -16.11 -11.25
N HIS A 104 6.25 -16.73 -11.50
CA HIS A 104 5.73 -16.95 -12.86
C HIS A 104 4.73 -15.85 -13.25
N ALA A 105 3.84 -15.49 -12.31
CA ALA A 105 2.92 -14.38 -12.48
C ALA A 105 2.81 -13.59 -11.17
N ALA A 106 2.65 -12.27 -11.27
CA ALA A 106 2.41 -11.43 -10.11
C ALA A 106 1.59 -10.20 -10.50
N PHE A 107 0.60 -9.86 -9.67
CA PHE A 107 -0.24 -8.69 -9.87
C PHE A 107 -0.76 -8.15 -8.55
N LEU A 108 -1.04 -6.86 -8.54
CA LEU A 108 -1.74 -6.21 -7.45
C LEU A 108 -3.24 -6.32 -7.69
N PHE A 109 -3.99 -6.59 -6.61
CA PHE A 109 -5.44 -6.71 -6.62
C PHE A 109 -6.05 -5.89 -5.48
N GLY A 110 -7.36 -6.04 -5.28
CA GLY A 110 -8.05 -5.42 -4.15
C GLY A 110 -8.26 -3.91 -4.33
N SER A 111 -8.29 -3.20 -3.20
CA SER A 111 -8.56 -1.76 -3.19
C SER A 111 -7.50 -0.98 -4.00
N TYR A 112 -6.22 -1.41 -3.99
CA TYR A 112 -5.13 -0.82 -4.78
C TYR A 112 -5.39 -0.86 -6.29
N ALA A 113 -5.82 -2.02 -6.79
CA ALA A 113 -6.05 -2.20 -8.22
C ALA A 113 -7.39 -1.61 -8.69
N SER A 114 -8.38 -1.50 -7.79
CA SER A 114 -9.70 -0.93 -8.10
C SER A 114 -9.76 0.59 -8.05
N GLY A 115 -8.66 1.28 -7.69
CA GLY A 115 -8.63 2.73 -7.59
C GLY A 115 -9.45 3.30 -6.41
N ASN A 116 -10.08 2.43 -5.62
CA ASN A 116 -10.78 2.77 -4.39
C ASN A 116 -9.84 2.74 -3.17
N ASP A 117 -8.54 2.61 -3.42
CA ASP A 117 -7.54 2.43 -2.39
C ASP A 117 -7.25 3.67 -1.60
N ASP A 118 -6.80 3.37 -0.40
CA ASP A 118 -6.25 4.32 0.51
C ASP A 118 -4.71 4.29 0.45
N LEU A 119 -4.05 5.45 0.47
CA LEU A 119 -2.58 5.58 0.50
C LEU A 119 -1.88 5.00 1.75
N HIS A 120 -2.64 4.57 2.76
CA HIS A 120 -2.28 3.75 3.91
C HIS A 120 -2.88 2.34 3.85
N SER A 121 -3.73 2.02 2.87
CA SER A 121 -4.27 0.67 2.73
C SER A 121 -3.13 -0.31 2.45
N ASP A 122 -3.36 -1.55 2.82
CA ASP A 122 -2.41 -2.62 2.56
C ASP A 122 -2.32 -2.84 1.04
N ILE A 123 -1.11 -3.07 0.53
CA ILE A 123 -0.90 -3.45 -0.86
C ILE A 123 -1.15 -4.95 -0.96
N ASP A 124 -2.28 -5.33 -1.54
CA ASP A 124 -2.61 -6.73 -1.80
C ASP A 124 -1.89 -7.23 -3.06
N LEU A 125 -0.93 -8.13 -2.85
CA LEU A 125 -0.07 -8.72 -3.87
C LEU A 125 -0.40 -10.20 -4.04
N PHE A 126 -0.75 -10.61 -5.26
CA PHE A 126 -0.93 -12.02 -5.62
C PHE A 126 0.28 -12.48 -6.42
N ILE A 127 0.81 -13.65 -6.07
CA ILE A 127 1.96 -14.26 -6.73
C ILE A 127 1.64 -15.72 -7.04
N VAL A 128 1.95 -16.13 -8.27
CA VAL A 128 1.96 -17.53 -8.69
C VAL A 128 3.39 -17.98 -8.94
N GLY A 129 3.79 -19.07 -8.32
CA GLY A 129 5.09 -19.72 -8.54
C GLY A 129 5.65 -20.44 -7.32
N ASP A 130 6.87 -20.93 -7.46
CA ASP A 130 7.63 -21.73 -6.50
C ASP A 130 8.80 -20.96 -5.85
N ALA A 131 8.76 -19.62 -5.93
CA ALA A 131 9.78 -18.74 -5.37
C ALA A 131 10.11 -19.06 -3.90
N ASP A 132 11.40 -18.98 -3.55
CA ASP A 132 11.85 -19.19 -2.17
C ASP A 132 11.17 -18.21 -1.22
N TRP A 133 10.45 -18.77 -0.24
CA TRP A 133 9.65 -18.01 0.70
C TRP A 133 10.47 -17.03 1.53
N LYS A 134 11.70 -17.40 1.91
CA LYS A 134 12.58 -16.50 2.68
C LYS A 134 13.00 -15.30 1.85
N ALA A 135 13.42 -15.53 0.60
CA ALA A 135 13.76 -14.46 -0.32
C ALA A 135 12.57 -13.52 -0.58
N LEU A 136 11.37 -14.09 -0.79
CA LEU A 136 10.16 -13.31 -1.03
C LEU A 136 9.79 -12.46 0.19
N SER A 137 9.80 -13.05 1.39
CA SER A 137 9.49 -12.35 2.63
C SER A 137 10.47 -11.20 2.89
N ALA A 138 11.77 -11.40 2.61
CA ALA A 138 12.78 -10.35 2.72
C ALA A 138 12.54 -9.19 1.73
N VAL A 139 12.17 -9.51 0.48
CA VAL A 139 11.83 -8.50 -0.53
C VAL A 139 10.58 -7.73 -0.14
N ALA A 140 9.52 -8.42 0.27
CA ALA A 140 8.27 -7.80 0.72
C ALA A 140 8.51 -6.90 1.93
N THR A 141 9.34 -7.31 2.90
CA THR A 141 9.69 -6.50 4.07
C THR A 141 10.44 -5.23 3.70
N ARG A 142 11.42 -5.33 2.80
CA ARG A 142 12.17 -4.16 2.32
C ARG A 142 11.22 -3.19 1.61
N LEU A 143 10.39 -3.69 0.71
CA LEU A 143 9.44 -2.87 -0.04
C LEU A 143 8.37 -2.26 0.86
N ALA A 144 7.85 -2.98 1.86
CA ALA A 144 6.92 -2.44 2.83
C ALA A 144 7.53 -1.25 3.60
N SER A 145 8.81 -1.37 3.98
CA SER A 145 9.57 -0.29 4.61
C SER A 145 9.82 0.90 3.66
N ASP A 146 10.23 0.63 2.42
CA ASP A 146 10.52 1.67 1.42
C ASP A 146 9.26 2.45 1.03
N LEU A 147 8.14 1.75 0.92
CA LEU A 147 6.83 2.29 0.57
C LEU A 147 6.10 2.90 1.78
N GLY A 148 6.54 2.59 3.01
CA GLY A 148 5.85 2.99 4.23
C GLY A 148 4.42 2.42 4.33
N ARG A 149 4.16 1.30 3.66
CA ARG A 149 2.85 0.65 3.55
C ARG A 149 2.99 -0.83 3.84
N GLU A 150 1.96 -1.39 4.43
CA GLU A 150 1.89 -2.83 4.64
C GLU A 150 1.69 -3.55 3.29
N ILE A 151 2.38 -4.67 3.10
CA ILE A 151 2.22 -5.52 1.92
C ILE A 151 1.64 -6.85 2.38
N ASN A 152 0.45 -7.16 1.87
CA ASN A 152 -0.23 -8.43 2.08
C ASN A 152 0.01 -9.31 0.86
N SER A 153 0.88 -10.32 1.02
CA SER A 153 1.20 -11.24 -0.07
C SER A 153 0.42 -12.54 0.07
N VAL A 154 -0.27 -12.93 -1.00
CA VAL A 154 -0.82 -14.27 -1.20
C VAL A 154 0.01 -14.95 -2.27
N VAL A 155 0.62 -16.09 -1.93
CA VAL A 155 1.53 -16.82 -2.80
C VAL A 155 1.00 -18.22 -2.99
N TRP A 156 0.67 -18.56 -4.23
CA TRP A 156 0.23 -19.89 -4.63
C TRP A 156 1.26 -20.50 -5.57
N THR A 157 1.47 -21.80 -5.41
CA THR A 157 2.18 -22.62 -6.39
C THR A 157 1.36 -22.73 -7.68
N ILE A 158 1.99 -23.23 -8.74
CA ILE A 158 1.32 -23.46 -10.02
C ILE A 158 0.18 -24.49 -9.84
N GLU A 159 0.42 -25.50 -9.02
CA GLU A 159 -0.53 -26.57 -8.71
C GLU A 159 -1.74 -26.04 -7.93
N GLU A 160 -1.51 -25.26 -6.87
CA GLU A 160 -2.59 -24.62 -6.09
C GLU A 160 -3.41 -23.64 -6.94
N PHE A 161 -2.77 -22.99 -7.92
CA PHE A 161 -3.46 -22.08 -8.81
C PHE A 161 -4.33 -22.81 -9.84
N ALA A 162 -3.86 -23.94 -10.35
CA ALA A 162 -4.60 -24.72 -11.34
C ALA A 162 -5.74 -25.54 -10.73
N ASP A 163 -5.52 -26.16 -9.56
CA ASP A 163 -6.56 -26.88 -8.81
C ASP A 163 -6.72 -26.32 -7.38
N PRO A 164 -7.35 -25.14 -7.25
CA PRO A 164 -7.57 -24.53 -5.94
C PRO A 164 -8.58 -25.34 -5.13
N GLU A 165 -8.30 -25.46 -3.82
CA GLU A 165 -9.21 -26.06 -2.86
C GLU A 165 -10.57 -25.32 -2.85
N PRO A 166 -11.66 -25.96 -2.38
CA PRO A 166 -12.98 -25.32 -2.29
C PRO A 166 -12.97 -23.98 -1.53
N SER A 167 -12.13 -23.87 -0.49
CA SER A 167 -11.93 -22.66 0.30
C SER A 167 -11.24 -21.53 -0.49
N GLN A 168 -10.34 -21.90 -1.39
CA GLN A 168 -9.53 -21.02 -2.25
C GLN A 168 -10.29 -20.57 -3.50
N ARG A 169 -11.18 -21.42 -4.05
CA ARG A 169 -11.98 -21.10 -5.26
C ARG A 169 -12.76 -19.80 -5.15
N ARG A 170 -13.40 -19.55 -4.00
CA ARG A 170 -14.17 -18.31 -3.78
C ARG A 170 -13.27 -17.08 -3.76
N PHE A 171 -12.07 -17.20 -3.19
CA PHE A 171 -11.09 -16.13 -3.18
C PHE A 171 -10.53 -15.87 -4.58
N LEU A 172 -10.11 -16.92 -5.29
CA LEU A 172 -9.61 -16.81 -6.66
C LEU A 172 -10.64 -16.15 -7.58
N ALA A 173 -11.90 -16.61 -7.55
CA ALA A 173 -12.96 -16.03 -8.37
C ALA A 173 -13.16 -14.53 -8.10
N LYS A 174 -13.07 -14.09 -6.83
CA LYS A 174 -13.14 -12.68 -6.44
C LYS A 174 -11.93 -11.88 -6.94
N VAL A 175 -10.74 -12.46 -6.87
CA VAL A 175 -9.50 -11.79 -7.31
C VAL A 175 -9.47 -11.63 -8.82
N LEU A 176 -9.86 -12.67 -9.57
CA LEU A 176 -9.85 -12.66 -11.04
C LEU A 176 -10.98 -11.81 -11.64
N SER A 177 -12.12 -11.66 -10.95
CA SER A 177 -13.20 -10.78 -11.41
C SER A 177 -12.95 -9.30 -11.14
N GLY A 178 -11.94 -8.97 -10.35
CA GLY A 178 -11.56 -7.61 -10.03
C GLY A 178 -10.54 -7.00 -11.01
N PRO A 179 -10.41 -5.66 -11.00
CA PRO A 179 -9.32 -4.98 -11.70
C PRO A 179 -7.97 -5.40 -11.09
N ARG A 180 -6.96 -5.52 -11.96
CA ARG A 180 -5.63 -6.02 -11.62
C ARG A 180 -4.56 -5.13 -12.23
N ILE A 181 -3.49 -4.88 -11.48
CA ILE A 181 -2.30 -4.18 -11.99
C ILE A 181 -1.18 -5.21 -12.10
N TRP A 182 -0.89 -5.61 -13.33
CA TRP A 182 0.15 -6.59 -13.63
C TRP A 182 1.54 -6.07 -13.23
N LEU A 183 2.31 -6.93 -12.56
CA LEU A 183 3.71 -6.71 -12.22
C LEU A 183 4.62 -7.62 -13.04
N LEU A 184 4.20 -8.89 -13.20
CA LEU A 184 4.85 -9.90 -14.03
C LEU A 184 3.77 -10.78 -14.67
N GLY A 185 3.91 -11.06 -15.97
CA GLY A 185 2.90 -11.77 -16.76
C GLY A 185 1.70 -10.88 -17.14
N ASP A 186 0.66 -11.54 -17.62
CA ASP A 186 -0.62 -10.97 -18.05
C ASP A 186 -1.73 -12.02 -17.92
N ASP A 187 -2.95 -11.68 -18.33
CA ASP A 187 -4.09 -12.59 -18.28
C ASP A 187 -3.88 -13.85 -19.12
N ASP A 188 -3.19 -13.75 -20.27
CA ASP A 188 -2.92 -14.88 -21.15
C ASP A 188 -1.90 -15.84 -20.52
N GLU A 189 -0.83 -15.31 -19.91
CA GLU A 189 0.15 -16.09 -19.16
C GLU A 189 -0.48 -16.79 -17.95
N LEU A 190 -1.38 -16.09 -17.25
CA LEU A 190 -2.09 -16.65 -16.11
C LEU A 190 -2.97 -17.84 -16.52
N GLU A 191 -3.68 -17.71 -17.64
CA GLU A 191 -4.51 -18.79 -18.18
C GLU A 191 -3.65 -19.96 -18.70
N ARG A 192 -2.49 -19.67 -19.32
CA ARG A 192 -1.51 -20.70 -19.68
C ARG A 192 -1.06 -21.52 -18.48
N ILE A 193 -0.70 -20.86 -17.37
CA ILE A 193 -0.30 -21.52 -16.13
C ILE A 193 -1.43 -22.41 -15.60
N ARG A 194 -2.67 -21.92 -15.64
CA ARG A 194 -3.85 -22.65 -15.20
C ARG A 194 -4.11 -23.92 -16.02
N LEU A 195 -3.92 -23.83 -17.33
CA LEU A 195 -4.16 -24.93 -18.27
C LEU A 195 -2.99 -25.93 -18.32
N ALA A 196 -1.77 -25.52 -17.98
CA ALA A 196 -0.58 -26.35 -18.03
C ALA A 196 -0.59 -27.55 -17.05
N VAL A 197 -1.41 -27.51 -15.99
CA VAL A 197 -1.49 -28.57 -14.96
C VAL A 197 -2.46 -29.71 -15.35
N GLY A 198 -2.94 -29.75 -16.60
CA GLY A 198 -3.75 -30.86 -17.13
C GLY A 198 -3.00 -32.17 -17.42
N ALA A 199 -1.69 -32.25 -17.19
CA ALA A 199 -0.91 -33.48 -17.36
C ALA A 199 -0.62 -34.13 -15.99
N PRO A 200 -0.89 -35.43 -15.80
CA PRO A 200 -0.73 -36.08 -14.51
C PRO A 200 0.76 -36.23 -14.19
N MET A 201 1.25 -35.47 -13.21
CA MET A 201 2.48 -35.82 -12.50
C MET A 201 2.24 -35.66 -11.00
N GLY A 202 2.24 -36.81 -10.32
CA GLY A 202 1.97 -36.90 -8.90
C GLY A 202 3.11 -36.33 -8.04
N ALA A 203 2.73 -35.81 -6.88
CA ALA A 203 3.20 -36.23 -5.56
C ALA A 203 2.88 -35.12 -4.54
N HIS A 204 1.99 -35.49 -3.62
CA HIS A 204 1.67 -34.87 -2.32
C HIS A 204 2.62 -33.76 -1.83
N ALA A 205 2.07 -32.54 -1.72
CA ALA A 205 2.52 -31.57 -0.73
C ALA A 205 1.55 -31.61 0.46
N ASP A 206 2.10 -31.90 1.64
CA ASP A 206 1.38 -32.07 2.91
C ASP A 206 0.46 -30.90 3.25
N ALA A 207 -0.80 -31.23 3.59
CA ALA A 207 -1.87 -30.32 3.97
C ALA A 207 -1.56 -29.45 5.21
N ASP A 208 -0.50 -29.77 5.97
CA ASP A 208 -0.11 -29.07 7.18
C ASP A 208 0.83 -27.86 6.93
N SER A 209 1.33 -27.70 5.71
CA SER A 209 2.12 -26.53 5.29
C SER A 209 1.27 -25.30 4.89
N ILE A 210 -0.05 -25.52 4.76
CA ILE A 210 -1.05 -24.61 4.17
C ILE A 210 -1.43 -23.44 5.09
N LYS A 211 -1.27 -23.55 6.43
CA LYS A 211 -1.59 -22.45 7.36
C LYS A 211 -0.53 -21.35 7.46
N ARG A 212 0.63 -21.47 6.79
CA ARG A 212 1.80 -20.58 7.01
C ARG A 212 2.11 -19.55 5.91
N ARG A 213 1.35 -19.45 4.81
CA ARG A 213 1.72 -18.65 3.63
C ARG A 213 0.87 -17.40 3.34
N ARG A 214 0.22 -16.83 4.36
CA ARG A 214 -0.19 -15.41 4.32
C ARG A 214 0.84 -14.61 5.09
N VAL A 215 1.54 -13.74 4.37
CA VAL A 215 2.47 -12.79 5.00
C VAL A 215 1.88 -11.41 4.93
N ARG A 216 1.67 -10.88 6.12
CA ARG A 216 1.29 -9.52 6.40
C ARG A 216 2.53 -8.84 6.97
N VAL A 217 3.16 -7.95 6.19
CA VAL A 217 4.36 -7.23 6.64
C VAL A 217 4.08 -5.76 6.80
N ALA A 218 4.07 -5.29 8.05
CA ALA A 218 3.99 -3.90 8.38
C ALA A 218 5.36 -3.20 8.20
N PRO A 219 5.39 -1.89 7.87
CA PRO A 219 6.63 -1.13 7.81
C PRO A 219 7.35 -1.12 9.17
N ALA A 220 8.69 -1.24 9.14
CA ALA A 220 9.49 -1.15 10.35
C ALA A 220 9.31 0.23 10.99
N ALA A 221 8.86 0.27 12.25
CA ALA A 221 8.72 1.52 13.00
C ALA A 221 10.06 2.26 13.00
N ARG A 222 10.09 3.47 12.43
CA ARG A 222 11.27 4.34 12.50
C ARG A 222 11.61 4.55 13.97
N ARG A 223 12.71 3.95 14.44
CA ARG A 223 13.29 4.26 15.75
C ARG A 223 13.69 5.73 15.75
N ASP A 224 12.89 6.53 16.42
CA ASP A 224 13.16 7.93 16.68
C ASP A 224 14.41 8.02 17.57
N LYS A 225 15.58 8.28 16.98
CA LYS A 225 16.79 8.62 17.73
C LYS A 225 16.64 10.07 18.22
N ARG A 226 15.76 10.31 19.19
CA ARG A 226 15.84 11.54 19.99
C ARG A 226 16.87 11.36 21.08
N ALA A 227 17.92 12.15 20.92
CA ALA A 227 18.98 12.39 21.87
C ALA A 227 18.42 12.75 23.26
N THR A 228 18.82 12.00 24.28
CA THR A 228 18.83 12.46 25.66
C THR A 228 20.23 13.02 25.96
N GLY A 229 20.42 14.26 25.54
CA GLY A 229 21.48 15.12 26.04
C GLY A 229 20.99 15.97 27.21
N LYS A 230 21.51 15.66 28.41
CA LYS A 230 22.03 16.60 29.41
C LYS A 230 21.05 17.54 30.17
N ALA A 231 20.90 17.26 31.47
CA ALA A 231 20.82 18.20 32.60
C ALA A 231 20.92 17.35 33.88
N GLY A 232 21.64 17.63 34.96
CA GLY A 232 22.42 18.77 35.45
C GLY A 232 22.63 18.50 36.95
N GLY A 233 23.79 18.87 37.52
CA GLY A 233 24.02 18.66 38.95
C GLY A 233 25.41 19.09 39.42
N ARG A 234 25.62 20.40 39.53
CA ARG A 234 26.72 21.01 40.30
C ARG A 234 26.35 20.98 41.80
N GLY A 235 27.34 20.68 42.65
CA GLY A 235 27.36 20.97 44.10
C GLY A 235 28.54 20.25 44.75
N ARG A 236 29.77 20.79 44.70
CA ARG A 236 30.45 21.69 45.65
C ARG A 236 30.53 21.19 47.12
N ARG A 237 31.79 21.00 47.55
CA ARG A 237 32.40 21.23 48.89
C ARG A 237 31.92 20.28 50.00
N SER A 238 32.76 19.74 50.88
CA SER A 238 34.11 20.10 51.36
C SER A 238 34.90 18.84 51.69
#